data_AF-A0A2V8DBS6-F1
#
_entry.id   AF-A0A2V8DBS6-F1
#
_cell.length_a   1.000
_cell.length_b   1.000
_cell.length_c   1.000
_cell.angle_alpha   90.00
_cell.angle_beta   90.00
_cell.angle_gamma   90.00
#
_symmetry.space_group_name_H-M   'P 1'
#
loop_
_entity.id
_entity.type
_entity.pdbx_description
1 polymer ?
#
loop_
_entity_poly.entity_id
_entity_poly.type
_entity_poly.pdbx_seq_one_letter_code
_entity_poly.pdbx_strand_id
1 'polypeptide(L)'
;MSGKDPRVAPDREAATDRPATVADLLSLYRARYIDVEPLKSRDRMVSQLSVLTAHLGGLPATALERPDAIEEFKARYANRAVATTNRYLARLRHVCNWAIGRDLLTATAFHRRGVRIPGKNERRRERRVSEAEEQRLLDACKQLNEPSRRTAS
;
A
#
# COMPACT_ATOMS: atom_id res chain seq x y z
N MET A 1 15.15 -8.43 33.45
CA MET A 1 14.94 -8.53 31.99
C MET A 1 13.71 -7.70 31.65
N SER A 2 13.89 -6.41 31.34
CA SER A 2 12.79 -5.44 31.14
C SER A 2 12.24 -5.56 29.72
N GLY A 3 10.97 -5.95 29.60
CA GLY A 3 10.27 -6.02 28.33
C GLY A 3 10.04 -4.61 27.78
N LYS A 4 10.61 -4.32 26.61
CA LYS A 4 10.39 -3.06 25.90
C LYS A 4 9.00 -3.14 25.24
N ASP A 5 8.02 -2.46 25.84
CA ASP A 5 6.67 -2.34 25.29
C ASP A 5 6.76 -1.68 23.89
N PRO A 6 6.30 -2.34 22.81
CA PRO A 6 6.45 -1.84 21.44
C PRO A 6 5.51 -0.67 21.10
N ARG A 7 4.73 -0.17 22.06
CA ARG A 7 3.86 1.00 21.88
C ARG A 7 4.52 2.25 22.44
N VAL A 8 5.66 2.65 21.87
CA VAL A 8 6.15 4.01 22.06
C VAL A 8 5.11 4.95 21.43
N ALA A 9 4.28 5.57 22.27
CA ALA A 9 3.45 6.68 21.85
C ALA A 9 4.41 7.78 21.37
N PRO A 10 4.31 8.24 20.11
CA PRO A 10 5.17 9.32 19.65
C PRO A 10 4.90 10.55 20.51
N ASP A 11 5.97 11.26 20.85
CA ASP A 11 5.89 12.58 21.48
C ASP A 11 4.86 13.41 20.72
N ARG A 12 3.89 13.98 21.47
CA ARG A 12 2.91 14.93 20.95
C ARG A 12 3.65 16.21 20.59
N GLU A 13 4.32 16.21 19.45
CA GLU A 13 4.84 17.43 18.84
C GLU A 13 3.70 18.44 18.74
N ALA A 14 3.98 19.65 19.26
CA ALA A 14 3.08 20.78 19.35
C ALA A 14 2.27 20.98 18.06
N ALA A 15 1.00 21.38 18.24
CA ALA A 15 -0.02 21.64 17.23
C ALA A 15 0.58 22.02 15.87
N THR A 16 0.85 21.01 15.04
CA THR A 16 1.12 21.24 13.63
C THR A 16 -0.23 21.61 13.04
N ASP A 17 -0.33 22.73 12.32
CA ASP A 17 -1.54 23.07 11.57
C ASP A 17 -2.02 21.83 10.83
N ARG A 18 -3.31 21.50 11.00
CA ARG A 18 -3.88 20.32 10.35
C ARG A 18 -3.62 20.41 8.85
N PRO A 19 -3.24 19.30 8.19
CA PRO A 19 -2.98 19.33 6.76
C PRO A 19 -4.23 19.83 6.03
N ALA A 20 -4.07 20.86 5.19
CA ALA A 20 -5.18 21.41 4.44
C ALA A 20 -5.67 20.39 3.40
N THR A 21 -4.73 19.74 2.72
CA THR A 21 -5.01 18.80 1.63
C THR A 21 -4.56 17.37 1.95
N VAL A 22 -5.09 16.41 1.18
CA VAL A 22 -4.60 15.03 1.22
C VAL A 22 -3.12 14.96 0.82
N ALA A 23 -2.66 15.78 -0.13
CA ALA A 23 -1.25 15.81 -0.52
C ALA A 23 -0.35 16.23 0.66
N ASP A 24 -0.76 17.23 1.44
CA ASP A 24 -0.04 17.67 2.65
C ASP A 24 0.02 16.55 3.68
N LEU A 25 -1.11 15.87 3.92
CA LEU A 25 -1.17 14.75 4.84
C LEU A 25 -0.27 13.59 4.42
N LEU A 26 -0.27 13.22 3.13
CA LEU A 26 0.57 12.13 2.61
C LEU A 26 2.06 12.51 2.66
N SER A 27 2.39 13.79 2.46
CA SER A 27 3.75 14.31 2.59
C SER A 27 4.24 14.27 4.04
N LEU A 28 3.39 14.68 5.00
CA LEU A 28 3.68 14.54 6.43
C LEU A 28 3.86 13.07 6.84
N TYR A 29 2.97 12.19 6.38
CA TYR A 29 3.09 10.74 6.64
C TYR A 29 4.38 10.16 6.06
N ARG A 30 4.79 10.59 4.87
CA ARG A 30 6.06 10.17 4.30
C ARG A 30 7.23 10.62 5.18
N ALA A 31 7.33 11.91 5.44
CA ALA A 31 8.46 12.51 6.15
C ALA A 31 8.59 11.97 7.58
N ARG A 32 7.47 11.83 8.30
CA ARG A 32 7.47 11.50 9.74
C ARG A 32 7.30 10.02 10.05
N TYR A 33 7.04 9.16 9.05
CA TYR A 33 6.90 7.72 9.26
C TYR A 33 7.69 6.92 8.24
N ILE A 34 7.43 7.08 6.95
CA ILE A 34 8.08 6.25 5.92
C ILE A 34 9.60 6.47 5.89
N ASP A 35 10.03 7.73 6.01
CA ASP A 35 11.42 8.08 5.82
C ASP A 35 12.29 7.83 7.07
N VAL A 36 11.67 7.75 8.24
CA VAL A 36 12.32 7.58 9.55
C VAL A 36 12.33 6.12 10.00
N GLU A 37 11.26 5.36 9.74
CA GLU A 37 11.16 3.98 10.19
C GLU A 37 11.95 3.02 9.29
N PRO A 38 12.59 1.97 9.83
CA PRO A 38 13.35 0.97 9.06
C PRO A 38 12.43 -0.02 8.34
N LEU A 39 11.64 0.47 7.38
CA LEU A 39 10.60 -0.30 6.68
C LEU A 39 11.16 -1.10 5.51
N LYS A 40 10.99 -2.43 5.55
CA LYS A 40 11.39 -3.35 4.46
C LYS A 40 10.80 -3.05 3.08
N SER A 41 9.69 -2.29 3.02
CA SER A 41 8.94 -2.05 1.79
C SER A 41 8.84 -0.58 1.41
N ARG A 42 9.82 0.25 1.83
CA ARG A 42 9.83 1.72 1.68
C ARG A 42 9.46 2.18 0.26
N ASP A 43 10.17 1.71 -0.76
CA ASP A 43 9.99 2.15 -2.15
C ASP A 43 8.57 1.90 -2.64
N ARG A 44 8.03 0.71 -2.33
CA ARG A 44 6.65 0.38 -2.65
C ARG A 44 5.66 1.33 -1.97
N MET A 45 5.93 1.74 -0.73
CA MET A 45 5.07 2.69 -0.02
C MET A 45 5.12 4.07 -0.69
N VAL A 46 6.31 4.54 -1.07
CA VAL A 46 6.50 5.80 -1.79
C VAL A 46 5.76 5.78 -3.13
N SER A 47 5.88 4.71 -3.92
CA SER A 47 5.13 4.57 -5.17
C SER A 47 3.62 4.57 -4.95
N GLN A 48 3.13 3.97 -3.86
CA GLN A 48 1.71 4.04 -3.49
C GLN A 48 1.28 5.46 -3.15
N LEU A 49 2.08 6.20 -2.38
CA LEU A 49 1.78 7.59 -2.05
C LEU A 49 1.74 8.49 -3.28
N SER A 50 2.64 8.28 -4.26
CA SER A 50 2.63 9.03 -5.52
C SER A 50 1.30 8.85 -6.26
N VAL A 51 0.81 7.62 -6.36
CA VAL A 51 -0.49 7.34 -6.99
C VAL A 51 -1.64 7.97 -6.20
N LEU A 52 -1.66 7.80 -4.89
CA LEU A 52 -2.70 8.39 -4.04
C LEU A 52 -2.72 9.93 -4.13
N THR A 53 -1.55 10.56 -4.16
CA THR A 53 -1.40 12.02 -4.33
C THR A 53 -1.96 12.46 -5.67
N ALA A 54 -1.66 11.75 -6.76
CA ALA A 54 -2.18 12.09 -8.08
C ALA A 54 -3.72 12.05 -8.17
N HIS A 55 -4.38 11.20 -7.39
CA HIS A 55 -5.83 10.99 -7.49
C HIS A 55 -6.67 11.68 -6.42
N LEU A 56 -6.09 11.89 -5.24
CA LEU A 56 -6.78 12.43 -4.07
C LEU A 56 -6.12 13.70 -3.55
N GLY A 57 -4.91 14.03 -3.99
CA GLY A 57 -4.06 15.05 -3.38
C GLY A 57 -4.66 16.44 -3.35
N GLY A 58 -5.43 16.82 -4.36
CA GLY A 58 -6.12 18.13 -4.41
C GLY A 58 -7.36 18.23 -3.53
N LEU A 59 -7.79 17.14 -2.89
CA LEU A 59 -8.94 17.16 -1.98
C LEU A 59 -8.54 17.68 -0.59
N PRO A 60 -9.48 18.26 0.18
CA PRO A 60 -9.27 18.54 1.60
C PRO A 60 -8.87 17.27 2.36
N ALA A 61 -7.98 17.38 3.36
CA ALA A 61 -7.59 16.20 4.15
C ALA A 61 -8.79 15.52 4.84
N THR A 62 -9.78 16.32 5.25
CA THR A 62 -11.04 15.85 5.84
C THR A 62 -11.89 14.99 4.90
N ALA A 63 -11.62 15.01 3.58
CA ALA A 63 -12.30 14.12 2.64
C ALA A 63 -12.02 12.63 2.93
N LEU A 64 -10.91 12.30 3.61
CA LEU A 64 -10.59 10.92 4.02
C LEU A 64 -11.34 10.45 5.27
N GLU A 65 -12.02 11.37 5.98
CA GLU A 65 -12.87 11.04 7.12
C GLU A 65 -14.22 10.47 6.68
N ARG A 66 -14.61 10.70 5.42
CA ARG A 66 -15.88 10.26 4.82
C ARG A 66 -15.66 9.23 3.72
N PRO A 67 -16.64 8.34 3.45
CA PRO A 67 -16.49 7.31 2.42
C PRO A 67 -16.41 7.85 0.99
N ASP A 68 -17.09 8.97 0.70
CA ASP A 68 -17.41 9.43 -0.66
C ASP A 68 -16.18 9.52 -1.58
N ALA A 69 -15.13 10.24 -1.17
CA ALA A 69 -13.91 10.40 -1.97
C ALA A 69 -13.15 9.08 -2.20
N ILE A 70 -13.20 8.17 -1.22
CA ILE A 70 -12.50 6.88 -1.29
C ILE A 70 -13.30 5.89 -2.16
N GLU A 71 -14.63 5.92 -2.09
CA GLU A 71 -15.50 5.13 -2.97
C GLU A 71 -15.41 5.62 -4.43
N GLU A 72 -15.31 6.92 -4.67
CA GLU A 72 -15.04 7.46 -6.01
C GLU A 72 -13.67 7.01 -6.54
N PHE A 73 -12.63 7.04 -5.70
CA PHE A 73 -11.33 6.47 -6.06
C PHE A 73 -11.43 4.97 -6.40
N LYS A 74 -12.18 4.19 -5.62
CA LYS A 74 -12.42 2.75 -5.90
C LYS A 74 -13.10 2.56 -7.24
N ALA A 75 -14.10 3.37 -7.57
CA ALA A 75 -14.81 3.30 -8.84
C ALA A 75 -13.87 3.60 -10.02
N ARG A 76 -13.03 4.64 -9.93
CA ARG A 76 -12.00 4.94 -10.95
C ARG A 76 -10.98 3.82 -11.15
N TYR A 77 -10.70 3.06 -10.09
CA TYR A 77 -9.75 1.94 -10.08
C TYR A 77 -10.40 0.57 -10.28
N ALA A 78 -11.69 0.51 -10.62
CA ALA A 78 -12.42 -0.75 -10.77
C ALA A 78 -11.87 -1.64 -11.91
N ASN A 79 -11.24 -1.03 -12.92
CA ASN A 79 -10.58 -1.76 -14.02
C ASN A 79 -9.21 -2.35 -13.65
N ARG A 80 -8.68 -2.06 -12.46
CA ARG A 80 -7.43 -2.63 -11.96
C ARG A 80 -7.69 -3.94 -11.22
N ALA A 81 -6.65 -4.76 -11.10
CA ALA A 81 -6.71 -5.96 -10.28
C ALA A 81 -7.14 -5.59 -8.84
N VAL A 82 -8.08 -6.34 -8.26
CA VAL A 82 -8.59 -6.12 -6.90
C VAL A 82 -7.47 -5.99 -5.87
N ALA A 83 -6.43 -6.83 -6.00
CA ALA A 83 -5.22 -6.78 -5.17
C ALA A 83 -4.52 -5.40 -5.19
N THR A 84 -4.48 -4.74 -6.36
CA THR A 84 -3.87 -3.42 -6.52
C THR A 84 -4.70 -2.36 -5.80
N THR A 85 -6.02 -2.35 -6.01
CA THR A 85 -6.93 -1.42 -5.32
C THR A 85 -6.89 -1.64 -3.79
N ASN A 86 -6.92 -2.89 -3.34
CA ASN A 86 -6.79 -3.25 -1.92
C ASN A 86 -5.49 -2.73 -1.30
N ARG A 87 -4.37 -2.78 -2.03
CA ARG A 87 -3.08 -2.25 -1.57
C ARG A 87 -3.12 -0.74 -1.35
N TYR A 88 -3.82 0.02 -2.21
CA TYR A 88 -4.01 1.46 -2.01
C TYR A 88 -4.96 1.75 -0.85
N LEU A 89 -6.07 1.02 -0.73
CA LEU A 89 -7.00 1.18 0.39
C LEU A 89 -6.37 0.84 1.73
N ALA A 90 -5.56 -0.22 1.80
CA ALA A 90 -4.83 -0.58 3.00
C ALA A 90 -3.81 0.51 3.39
N ARG A 91 -3.17 1.15 2.41
CA ARG A 91 -2.28 2.29 2.62
C ARG A 91 -3.06 3.48 3.19
N LEU A 92 -4.17 3.87 2.57
CA LEU A 92 -5.02 4.96 3.04
C LEU A 92 -5.51 4.71 4.47
N ARG A 93 -5.98 3.49 4.77
CA ARG A 93 -6.38 3.13 6.14
C ARG A 93 -5.25 3.33 7.15
N HIS A 94 -4.03 2.93 6.80
CA HIS A 94 -2.88 3.14 7.66
C HIS A 94 -2.56 4.63 7.84
N VAL A 95 -2.61 5.43 6.76
CA VAL A 95 -2.41 6.89 6.81
C VAL A 95 -3.44 7.53 7.74
N CYS A 96 -4.73 7.21 7.58
CA CYS A 96 -5.78 7.79 8.43
C CYS A 96 -5.58 7.41 9.91
N ASN A 97 -5.27 6.15 10.21
CA ASN A 97 -5.03 5.73 11.59
C ASN A 97 -3.78 6.41 12.19
N TRP A 98 -2.72 6.55 11.40
CA TRP A 98 -1.50 7.27 11.80
C TRP A 98 -1.78 8.75 12.07
N ALA A 99 -2.63 9.38 11.26
CA ALA A 99 -3.04 10.78 11.37
C ALA A 99 -3.93 11.03 12.59
N ILE A 100 -4.88 10.13 12.85
CA ILE A 100 -5.75 10.17 14.05
C ILE A 100 -4.92 10.06 15.31
N GLY A 101 -3.94 9.14 15.35
CA GLY A 101 -3.03 9.00 16.50
C GLY A 101 -2.13 10.22 16.75
N ARG A 102 -2.21 11.25 15.91
CA ARG A 102 -1.45 12.51 15.97
C ARG A 102 -2.36 13.74 15.89
N ASP A 103 -3.67 13.57 16.06
CA ASP A 103 -4.67 14.66 16.02
C ASP A 103 -4.72 15.46 14.70
N LEU A 104 -4.17 14.90 13.61
CA LEU A 104 -4.17 15.49 12.26
C LEU A 104 -5.49 15.25 11.52
N LEU A 105 -6.18 14.15 11.87
CA LEU A 105 -7.54 13.83 11.46
C LEU A 105 -8.36 13.47 12.69
N THR A 106 -9.67 13.69 12.62
CA THR A 106 -10.60 13.38 13.71
C THR A 106 -11.25 12.01 13.55
N ALA A 107 -11.40 11.54 12.31
CA ALA A 107 -12.05 10.28 12.00
C ALA A 107 -11.42 9.59 10.78
N THR A 108 -11.91 8.38 10.48
CA THR A 108 -11.50 7.60 9.32
C THR A 108 -12.73 6.95 8.70
N ALA A 109 -12.80 6.96 7.36
CA ALA A 109 -13.85 6.26 6.64
C ALA A 109 -13.74 4.72 6.74
N PHE A 110 -12.64 4.17 7.26
CA PHE A 110 -12.39 2.73 7.35
C PHE A 110 -12.97 2.08 8.63
N HIS A 111 -14.25 2.31 8.89
CA HIS A 111 -15.00 1.70 10.00
C HIS A 111 -16.00 0.64 9.49
N ARG A 112 -16.66 -0.09 10.41
CA ARG A 112 -17.56 -1.22 10.10
C ARG A 112 -18.68 -0.91 9.07
N ARG A 113 -19.16 0.34 9.07
CA ARG A 113 -20.22 0.85 8.18
C ARG A 113 -19.71 1.78 7.07
N GLY A 114 -18.39 1.98 6.98
CA GLY A 114 -17.77 2.82 5.97
C GLY A 114 -17.11 2.00 4.87
N VAL A 115 -15.95 2.47 4.40
CA VAL A 115 -15.20 1.87 3.31
C VAL A 115 -14.74 0.46 3.68
N ARG A 116 -15.14 -0.51 2.86
CA ARG A 116 -14.70 -1.91 2.98
C ARG A 116 -13.58 -2.23 2.00
N ILE A 117 -12.62 -3.03 2.45
CA ILE A 117 -11.55 -3.59 1.63
C ILE A 117 -11.89 -5.07 1.36
N PRO A 118 -12.32 -5.44 0.15
CA PRO A 118 -12.79 -6.79 -0.14
C PRO A 118 -11.62 -7.79 -0.26
N GLY A 119 -11.49 -8.71 0.71
CA GLY A 119 -10.47 -9.77 0.66
C GLY A 119 -10.88 -11.02 -0.13
N LYS A 120 -12.17 -11.36 -0.18
CA LYS A 120 -12.69 -12.63 -0.75
C LYS A 120 -12.39 -12.80 -2.25
N ASN A 121 -12.32 -11.70 -2.98
CA ASN A 121 -12.10 -11.69 -4.44
C ASN A 121 -10.62 -11.60 -4.82
N GLU A 122 -9.71 -11.53 -3.85
CA GLU A 122 -8.28 -11.52 -4.11
C GLU A 122 -7.80 -12.96 -4.32
N ARG A 123 -7.63 -13.36 -5.58
CA ARG A 123 -7.07 -14.69 -5.91
C ARG A 123 -5.65 -14.80 -5.36
N ARG A 124 -5.40 -15.81 -4.53
CA ARG A 124 -4.05 -16.15 -4.06
C ARG A 124 -3.20 -16.55 -5.28
N ARG A 125 -2.11 -15.82 -5.51
CA ARG A 125 -1.22 -16.03 -6.66
C ARG A 125 -0.25 -17.20 -6.49
N GLU A 126 -0.08 -17.67 -5.27
CA GLU A 126 0.79 -18.81 -4.95
C GLU A 126 0.10 -20.11 -5.32
N ARG A 127 0.28 -20.53 -6.58
CA ARG A 127 0.06 -21.93 -6.96
C ARG A 127 1.34 -22.70 -6.70
N ARG A 128 1.22 -23.87 -6.08
CA ARG A 128 2.35 -24.80 -5.95
C ARG A 128 2.66 -25.41 -7.32
N VAL A 129 3.94 -25.46 -7.67
CA VAL A 129 4.41 -26.19 -8.86
C VAL A 129 4.22 -27.69 -8.56
N SER A 130 3.62 -28.43 -9.48
CA SER A 130 3.57 -29.90 -9.36
C SER A 130 4.88 -30.53 -9.80
N GLU A 131 5.17 -31.76 -9.38
CA GLU A 131 6.39 -32.48 -9.80
C GLU A 131 6.52 -32.56 -11.33
N ALA A 132 5.41 -32.79 -12.04
CA ALA A 132 5.41 -32.82 -13.50
C ALA A 132 5.71 -31.45 -14.13
N GLU A 133 5.32 -30.35 -13.50
CA GLU A 133 5.66 -29.00 -13.93
C GLU A 133 7.11 -28.65 -13.63
N GLU A 134 7.60 -29.04 -12.47
CA GLU A 134 8.99 -28.91 -12.09
C GLU A 134 9.89 -29.64 -13.10
N GLN A 135 9.57 -30.90 -13.44
CA GLN A 135 10.34 -31.66 -14.41
C GLN A 135 10.39 -30.96 -15.78
N ARG A 136 9.26 -30.43 -16.25
CA ARG A 136 9.21 -29.66 -17.51
C ARG A 136 10.05 -28.38 -17.45
N LEU A 137 10.04 -27.68 -16.30
CA LEU A 137 10.88 -26.49 -16.10
C LEU A 137 12.37 -26.85 -16.12
N LEU A 138 12.75 -27.93 -15.45
CA LEU A 138 14.14 -28.42 -15.42
C LEU A 138 14.62 -28.81 -16.82
N ASP A 139 13.79 -29.48 -17.60
CA ASP A 139 14.15 -29.88 -18.96
C ASP A 139 14.25 -28.67 -19.92
N ALA A 140 13.38 -27.66 -19.76
CA ALA A 140 13.51 -26.40 -20.49
C ALA A 140 14.79 -25.63 -20.13
N CYS A 141 15.18 -25.62 -18.85
CA CYS A 141 16.45 -25.01 -18.43
C CYS A 141 17.68 -25.69 -19.07
N LYS A 142 17.64 -27.01 -19.30
CA LYS A 142 18.74 -27.71 -19.99
C LYS A 142 18.88 -27.25 -21.45
N GLN A 143 17.78 -27.03 -22.15
CA GLN A 143 17.76 -26.54 -23.54
C GLN A 143 18.27 -25.10 -23.66
N LEU A 144 17.94 -24.23 -22.69
CA LEU A 144 18.44 -22.85 -22.66
C LEU A 144 19.96 -22.76 -22.42
N ASN A 145 20.53 -23.77 -21.76
CA ASN A 145 21.97 -23.84 -21.48
C ASN A 145 22.77 -24.55 -22.58
N GLU A 146 22.14 -25.10 -23.62
CA GLU A 146 22.88 -25.62 -24.76
C GLU A 146 23.47 -24.45 -25.57
N PRO A 147 24.81 -24.38 -25.73
CA PRO A 147 25.42 -23.35 -26.54
C PRO A 147 24.92 -23.51 -27.98
N SER A 148 24.46 -22.40 -28.56
CA SER A 148 23.95 -22.35 -29.93
C SER A 148 25.00 -22.95 -30.86
N ARG A 149 24.79 -24.21 -31.31
CA ARG A 149 25.63 -24.80 -32.34
C ARG A 149 25.35 -24.02 -33.62
N ARG A 150 26.15 -22.97 -33.87
CA ARG A 150 26.22 -22.36 -35.19
C ARG A 150 26.71 -23.45 -36.14
N THR A 151 25.78 -24.07 -36.84
CA THR A 151 26.06 -24.89 -38.01
C THR A 151 26.62 -23.96 -39.08
N ALA A 152 27.94 -23.95 -39.24
CA ALA A 152 28.59 -23.39 -40.42
C ALA A 152 28.46 -24.42 -41.55
N SER A 153 27.80 -24.01 -42.65
CA SER A 153 27.86 -24.68 -43.95
C SER A 153 29.16 -24.35 -44.67
#